data_AF-A0A2K4ZAN5-F1
#
_entry.id   AF-A0A2K4ZAN5-F1
#
_cell.length_a   1.000
_cell.length_b   1.000
_cell.length_c   1.000
_cell.angle_alpha   90.00
_cell.angle_beta   90.00
_cell.angle_gamma   90.00
#
_symmetry.space_group_name_H-M   'P 1'
#
loop_
_entity.id
_entity.type
_entity.pdbx_description
1 polymer ?
#
loop_
_entity_poly.entity_id
_entity_poly.type
_entity_poly.pdbx_seq_one_letter_code
_entity_poly.pdbx_strand_id
1 'polypeptide(L)'
;MNIICSPAGIMDPVFPGQGVLDMAGAGFENTVLDLTMYCSPGELEDVGKPQTTAWKRKEAAPEQKKKVLISEEPAGLSHEIKPFLEKCAESRIEASVAIAPCLKWTTRREDLEALLTQLAQESLKVCGQTGCRYLIVQPLFSGVAKGEEWEKNRGYFLELAGYARENGVQILLQNQCRDINGHLNRGICSAPEEAADWIDRLNREAGEERFGFCMDVGTYNLCGQNMREAAVTLGRRVKAVILRDCNGRDKSAMLPFTCVNRGRSVTDWLGLIRGLRETGFDGELILHFEDTACAFSPLLRPELMGLAKATAEYFRWQIGIENFLKKYKSVVLFGAGRMCRNYMKCYGEKYQPLYTCDNNPELWGTKVCGLPVKDPDCLKELPEDCAILICNIFYREIEQQLRAMGVGNPIDYFNDEYM
;
A
#
# COMPACT_ATOMS: atom_id res chain seq x y z
N MET A 1 -5.62 8.14 -5.18
CA MET A 1 -5.00 7.13 -4.30
C MET A 1 -6.08 6.48 -3.48
N ASN A 2 -6.15 5.16 -3.55
CA ASN A 2 -7.09 4.35 -2.78
C ASN A 2 -6.40 3.75 -1.57
N ILE A 3 -7.07 3.79 -0.41
CA ILE A 3 -6.57 3.17 0.82
C ILE A 3 -7.22 1.80 0.95
N ILE A 4 -6.39 0.77 1.01
CA ILE A 4 -6.79 -0.64 1.07
C ILE A 4 -6.32 -1.22 2.40
N CYS A 5 -7.21 -1.93 3.11
CA CYS A 5 -6.83 -2.68 4.31
C CYS A 5 -6.55 -4.15 3.97
N SER A 6 -5.41 -4.68 4.44
CA SER A 6 -5.13 -6.12 4.41
C SER A 6 -5.93 -6.85 5.48
N PRO A 7 -6.72 -7.90 5.15
CA PRO A 7 -7.49 -8.64 6.15
C PRO A 7 -6.63 -9.62 6.99
N ALA A 8 -5.40 -9.89 6.57
CA ALA A 8 -4.45 -10.74 7.28
C ALA A 8 -4.26 -10.30 8.74
N GLY A 9 -4.42 -11.23 9.68
CA GLY A 9 -4.34 -11.00 11.14
C GLY A 9 -5.54 -10.29 11.77
N ILE A 10 -6.47 -9.77 10.97
CA ILE A 10 -7.72 -9.14 11.43
C ILE A 10 -8.87 -10.16 11.40
N MET A 11 -8.87 -11.02 10.39
CA MET A 11 -9.99 -11.87 10.01
C MET A 11 -9.58 -13.34 9.92
N ASP A 12 -10.50 -14.24 10.29
CA ASP A 12 -10.39 -15.66 10.00
C ASP A 12 -11.02 -15.96 8.61
N PRO A 13 -10.32 -16.64 7.69
CA PRO A 13 -10.85 -16.96 6.35
C PRO A 13 -12.13 -17.79 6.36
N VAL A 14 -12.32 -18.64 7.38
CA VAL A 14 -13.51 -19.49 7.56
C VAL A 14 -14.67 -18.69 8.14
N PHE A 15 -14.38 -17.72 9.01
CA PHE A 15 -15.37 -16.90 9.71
C PHE A 15 -15.08 -15.40 9.52
N PRO A 16 -15.29 -14.85 8.30
CA PRO A 16 -14.86 -13.49 7.97
C PRO A 16 -15.67 -12.37 8.65
N GLY A 17 -16.83 -12.72 9.21
CA GLY A 17 -17.84 -11.78 9.70
C GLY A 17 -17.31 -10.64 10.56
N GLN A 18 -16.66 -10.96 11.67
CA GLN A 18 -16.20 -9.94 12.62
C GLN A 18 -15.09 -9.06 12.03
N GLY A 19 -14.10 -9.67 11.35
CA GLY A 19 -12.99 -8.90 10.78
C GLY A 19 -13.42 -7.90 9.71
N VAL A 20 -14.41 -8.27 8.88
CA VAL A 20 -14.99 -7.34 7.89
C VAL A 20 -15.75 -6.20 8.57
N LEU A 21 -16.49 -6.49 9.66
CA LEU A 21 -17.17 -5.45 10.45
C LEU A 21 -16.18 -4.51 11.12
N ASP A 22 -15.05 -5.01 11.62
CA ASP A 22 -13.99 -4.18 12.22
C ASP A 22 -13.37 -3.23 11.19
N MET A 23 -13.12 -3.72 9.96
CA MET A 23 -12.65 -2.87 8.85
C MET A 23 -13.67 -1.79 8.48
N ALA A 24 -14.94 -2.17 8.30
CA ALA A 24 -16.01 -1.23 7.95
C ALA A 24 -16.24 -0.20 9.06
N GLY A 25 -16.22 -0.63 10.32
CA GLY A 25 -16.41 0.21 11.50
C GLY A 25 -15.31 1.26 11.67
N ALA A 26 -14.10 0.98 11.20
CA ALA A 26 -13.00 1.95 11.14
C ALA A 26 -13.05 2.87 9.90
N GLY A 27 -14.00 2.67 8.99
CA GLY A 27 -14.16 3.50 7.79
C GLY A 27 -13.29 3.08 6.61
N PHE A 28 -12.84 1.82 6.55
CA PHE A 28 -12.26 1.29 5.32
C PHE A 28 -13.36 0.93 4.32
N GLU A 29 -13.21 1.43 3.10
CA GLU A 29 -14.10 1.15 1.97
C GLU A 29 -13.50 0.12 1.00
N ASN A 30 -12.20 -0.16 1.13
CA ASN A 30 -11.48 -1.09 0.26
C ASN A 30 -10.65 -2.09 1.06
N THR A 31 -10.57 -3.32 0.56
CA THR A 31 -9.73 -4.40 1.09
C THR A 31 -8.96 -5.10 -0.03
N VAL A 32 -7.88 -5.79 0.33
CA VAL A 32 -7.15 -6.64 -0.62
C VAL A 32 -7.70 -8.06 -0.53
N LEU A 33 -7.84 -8.70 -1.68
CA LEU A 33 -8.14 -10.12 -1.77
C LEU A 33 -6.85 -10.92 -1.55
N ASP A 34 -6.49 -11.15 -0.29
CA ASP A 34 -5.27 -11.88 0.06
C ASP A 34 -5.48 -13.40 -0.06
N LEU A 35 -5.14 -13.96 -1.22
CA LEU A 35 -5.34 -15.38 -1.50
C LEU A 35 -4.33 -16.27 -0.75
N THR A 36 -3.27 -15.67 -0.18
CA THR A 36 -2.34 -16.39 0.70
C THR A 36 -3.02 -16.84 1.99
N MET A 37 -4.11 -16.20 2.40
CA MET A 37 -4.90 -16.63 3.57
C MET A 37 -5.63 -17.95 3.32
N TYR A 38 -5.91 -18.30 2.05
CA TYR A 38 -6.61 -19.53 1.65
C TYR A 38 -5.64 -20.62 1.20
N CYS A 39 -4.50 -20.26 0.61
CA CYS A 39 -3.38 -21.15 0.34
C CYS A 39 -2.10 -20.54 0.92
N SER A 40 -1.82 -20.85 2.19
CA SER A 40 -0.72 -20.22 2.90
C SER A 40 0.65 -20.72 2.42
N PRO A 41 1.72 -19.91 2.58
CA PRO A 41 3.06 -20.41 2.34
C PRO A 41 3.38 -21.65 3.18
N GLY A 42 2.78 -21.82 4.36
CA GLY A 42 2.92 -23.03 5.17
C GLY A 42 2.25 -24.27 4.56
N GLU A 43 1.10 -24.08 3.92
CA GLU A 43 0.41 -25.15 3.21
C GLU A 43 1.23 -25.63 2.00
N LEU A 44 1.78 -24.69 1.24
CA LEU A 44 2.67 -25.00 0.10
C LEU A 44 3.93 -25.79 0.53
N GLU A 45 4.50 -25.48 1.69
CA GLU A 45 5.63 -26.26 2.24
C GLU A 45 5.27 -27.72 2.53
N ASP A 46 4.01 -28.00 2.85
CA ASP A 46 3.54 -29.31 3.28
C ASP A 46 2.94 -30.18 2.17
N VAL A 47 2.85 -29.64 0.94
CA VAL A 47 2.42 -30.40 -0.25
C VAL A 47 3.22 -31.69 -0.39
N GLY A 48 2.51 -32.82 -0.47
CA GLY A 48 3.08 -34.16 -0.61
C GLY A 48 3.58 -34.80 0.69
N LYS A 49 3.52 -34.11 1.84
CA LYS A 49 3.87 -34.69 3.13
C LYS A 49 2.65 -35.41 3.75
N PRO A 50 2.85 -36.50 4.52
CA PRO A 50 1.78 -37.11 5.28
C PRO A 50 1.22 -36.11 6.28
N GLN A 51 -0.11 -35.93 6.32
CA GLN A 51 -0.75 -35.08 7.32
C GLN A 51 -0.37 -35.54 8.74
N THR A 52 0.29 -34.67 9.50
CA THR A 52 0.79 -35.00 10.84
C THR A 52 -0.37 -35.07 11.87
N THR A 53 -0.13 -35.72 13.01
CA THR A 53 -1.10 -35.87 14.12
C THR A 53 -1.62 -34.55 14.69
N ALA A 54 -0.93 -33.43 14.49
CA ALA A 54 -1.41 -32.09 14.88
C ALA A 54 -2.60 -31.62 14.01
N TRP A 55 -2.61 -31.98 12.73
CA TRP A 55 -3.73 -31.72 11.81
C TRP A 55 -4.95 -32.59 12.15
N LYS A 56 -4.73 -33.86 12.49
CA LYS A 56 -5.79 -34.77 12.98
C LYS A 56 -6.47 -34.30 14.27
N ARG A 57 -5.79 -33.52 15.12
CA ARG A 57 -6.38 -32.91 16.32
C ARG A 57 -7.29 -31.72 16.01
N LYS A 58 -7.05 -30.98 14.92
CA LYS A 58 -7.96 -29.91 14.45
C LYS A 58 -9.22 -30.48 13.77
N GLU A 59 -9.12 -31.64 13.10
CA GLU A 59 -10.29 -32.38 12.57
C GLU A 59 -11.22 -32.93 13.67
N ALA A 60 -10.74 -33.07 14.92
CA ALA A 60 -11.51 -33.60 16.04
C ALA A 60 -12.40 -32.54 16.75
N ALA A 61 -12.42 -31.30 16.25
CA ALA A 61 -13.34 -30.25 16.72
C ALA A 61 -14.74 -30.43 16.10
N PRO A 62 -15.84 -30.15 16.81
CA PRO A 62 -17.19 -30.51 16.36
C PRO A 62 -17.57 -29.79 15.05
N GLU A 63 -18.01 -30.56 14.05
CA GLU A 63 -18.67 -30.11 12.80
C GLU A 63 -18.06 -28.93 12.04
N GLN A 64 -16.74 -28.74 12.11
CA GLN A 64 -16.05 -27.82 11.20
C GLN A 64 -15.92 -28.50 9.83
N LYS A 65 -16.47 -27.85 8.79
CA LYS A 65 -16.29 -28.21 7.37
C LYS A 65 -14.89 -28.79 7.14
N LYS A 66 -14.81 -30.00 6.59
CA LYS A 66 -13.54 -30.64 6.22
C LYS A 66 -12.76 -29.65 5.34
N LYS A 67 -11.64 -29.13 5.85
CA LYS A 67 -10.90 -28.05 5.21
C LYS A 67 -10.33 -28.56 3.88
N VAL A 68 -10.73 -27.96 2.76
CA VAL A 68 -10.14 -28.22 1.44
C VAL A 68 -8.74 -27.58 1.41
N LEU A 69 -7.74 -28.35 1.00
CA LEU A 69 -6.40 -27.82 0.77
C LEU A 69 -6.34 -27.26 -0.65
N ILE A 70 -6.26 -25.94 -0.77
CA ILE A 70 -6.19 -25.25 -2.07
C ILE A 70 -4.94 -25.68 -2.84
N SER A 71 -3.86 -26.04 -2.15
CA SER A 71 -2.66 -26.62 -2.77
C SER A 71 -2.88 -28.00 -3.41
N GLU A 72 -3.92 -28.75 -3.00
CA GLU A 72 -4.30 -30.04 -3.60
C GLU A 72 -5.43 -29.87 -4.64
N GLU A 73 -6.31 -28.89 -4.43
CA GLU A 73 -7.41 -28.55 -5.34
C GLU A 73 -7.46 -27.03 -5.64
N PRO A 74 -6.55 -26.49 -6.49
CA PRO A 74 -6.47 -25.05 -6.77
C PRO A 74 -7.77 -24.44 -7.31
N ALA A 75 -8.54 -25.20 -8.08
CA ALA A 75 -9.83 -24.76 -8.62
C ALA A 75 -10.88 -24.43 -7.53
N GLY A 76 -10.70 -24.95 -6.31
CA GLY A 76 -11.55 -24.67 -5.16
C GLY A 76 -11.38 -23.25 -4.60
N LEU A 77 -10.37 -22.49 -5.03
CA LEU A 77 -10.06 -21.15 -4.48
C LEU A 77 -11.25 -20.18 -4.57
N SER A 78 -11.96 -20.17 -5.72
CA SER A 78 -13.15 -19.33 -5.92
C SER A 78 -14.29 -19.68 -4.98
N HIS A 79 -14.43 -20.95 -4.59
CA HIS A 79 -15.44 -21.39 -3.65
C HIS A 79 -15.12 -20.97 -2.22
N GLU A 80 -13.88 -21.20 -1.79
CA GLU A 80 -13.44 -20.92 -0.41
C GLU A 80 -13.47 -19.43 -0.06
N ILE A 81 -13.25 -18.55 -1.05
CA ILE A 81 -13.26 -17.11 -0.82
C ILE A 81 -14.65 -16.47 -0.79
N LYS A 82 -15.66 -17.19 -1.29
CA LYS A 82 -17.02 -16.67 -1.45
C LYS A 82 -17.62 -16.07 -0.16
N PRO A 83 -17.49 -16.69 1.03
CA PRO A 83 -18.04 -16.11 2.26
C PRO A 83 -17.44 -14.75 2.61
N PHE A 84 -16.16 -14.53 2.31
CA PHE A 84 -15.50 -13.25 2.51
C PHE A 84 -16.06 -12.19 1.58
N LEU A 85 -16.20 -12.51 0.29
CA LEU A 85 -16.76 -11.60 -0.72
C LEU A 85 -18.21 -11.22 -0.41
N GLU A 86 -19.03 -12.19 0.00
CA GLU A 86 -20.42 -11.93 0.42
C GLU A 86 -20.46 -10.96 1.60
N LYS A 87 -19.59 -11.16 2.60
CA LYS A 87 -19.50 -10.26 3.75
C LYS A 87 -18.99 -8.86 3.40
N CYS A 88 -18.01 -8.76 2.51
CA CYS A 88 -17.53 -7.49 1.98
C CYS A 88 -18.65 -6.71 1.29
N ALA A 89 -19.44 -7.38 0.45
CA ALA A 89 -20.58 -6.77 -0.24
C ALA A 89 -21.64 -6.24 0.75
N GLU A 90 -22.00 -7.00 1.78
CA GLU A 90 -22.91 -6.57 2.84
C GLU A 90 -22.43 -5.31 3.58
N SER A 91 -21.12 -5.22 3.81
CA SER A 91 -20.48 -4.11 4.52
C SER A 91 -20.03 -2.97 3.61
N ARG A 92 -20.32 -3.04 2.29
CA ARG A 92 -19.89 -2.06 1.27
C ARG A 92 -18.37 -1.86 1.22
N ILE A 93 -17.63 -2.95 1.36
CA ILE A 93 -16.18 -2.98 1.17
C ILE A 93 -15.90 -3.59 -0.20
N GLU A 94 -15.13 -2.90 -1.02
CA GLU A 94 -14.72 -3.35 -2.35
C GLU A 94 -13.33 -3.98 -2.33
N ALA A 95 -13.07 -4.92 -3.24
CA ALA A 95 -11.75 -5.47 -3.47
C ALA A 95 -11.23 -5.06 -4.85
N SER A 96 -10.19 -4.23 -4.89
CA SER A 96 -9.60 -3.71 -6.14
C SER A 96 -8.26 -4.35 -6.49
N VAL A 97 -7.64 -5.03 -5.52
CA VAL A 97 -6.33 -5.69 -5.63
C VAL A 97 -6.42 -7.08 -5.00
N ALA A 98 -5.75 -8.06 -5.60
CA ALA A 98 -5.52 -9.37 -5.02
C ALA A 98 -4.03 -9.66 -4.86
N ILE A 99 -3.69 -10.58 -3.96
CA ILE A 99 -2.33 -11.12 -3.79
C ILE A 99 -2.38 -12.62 -4.05
N ALA A 100 -1.58 -13.11 -4.99
CA ALA A 100 -1.52 -14.54 -5.31
C ALA A 100 -0.83 -15.35 -4.20
N PRO A 101 -1.19 -16.63 -4.02
CA PRO A 101 -0.45 -17.55 -3.15
C PRO A 101 1.04 -17.59 -3.53
N CYS A 102 1.91 -17.58 -2.52
CA CYS A 102 3.35 -17.47 -2.73
C CYS A 102 4.17 -18.33 -1.76
N LEU A 103 5.43 -18.60 -2.13
CA LEU A 103 6.35 -19.36 -1.28
C LEU A 103 6.99 -18.48 -0.20
N LYS A 104 7.37 -19.10 0.92
CA LYS A 104 8.27 -18.46 1.89
C LYS A 104 9.62 -18.20 1.24
N TRP A 105 10.23 -17.01 1.37
CA TRP A 105 11.60 -16.80 0.83
C TRP A 105 12.67 -17.73 1.43
N THR A 106 12.36 -18.40 2.54
CA THR A 106 13.23 -19.37 3.21
C THR A 106 12.99 -20.80 2.73
N THR A 107 12.10 -21.00 1.75
CA THR A 107 11.76 -22.32 1.21
C THR A 107 12.99 -22.98 0.59
N ARG A 108 12.98 -24.31 0.61
CA ARG A 108 13.93 -25.15 -0.14
C ARG A 108 13.23 -25.99 -1.22
N ARG A 109 11.93 -25.76 -1.43
CA ARG A 109 11.12 -26.47 -2.42
C ARG A 109 11.43 -25.92 -3.80
N GLU A 110 11.88 -26.76 -4.73
CA GLU A 110 12.18 -26.37 -6.11
C GLU A 110 11.18 -26.97 -7.11
N ASP A 111 10.20 -27.74 -6.62
CA ASP A 111 9.28 -28.59 -7.36
C ASP A 111 7.86 -28.00 -7.50
N LEU A 112 7.63 -26.78 -7.01
CA LEU A 112 6.29 -26.18 -6.90
C LEU A 112 5.92 -25.20 -8.02
N GLU A 113 6.78 -25.01 -9.02
CA GLU A 113 6.57 -24.02 -10.10
C GLU A 113 5.23 -24.21 -10.84
N ALA A 114 4.90 -25.45 -11.21
CA ALA A 114 3.65 -25.77 -11.90
C ALA A 114 2.42 -25.46 -11.03
N LEU A 115 2.49 -25.78 -9.72
CA LEU A 115 1.42 -25.49 -8.78
C LEU A 115 1.24 -23.97 -8.58
N LEU A 116 2.34 -23.21 -8.44
CA LEU A 116 2.28 -21.75 -8.33
C LEU A 116 1.66 -21.12 -9.57
N THR A 117 1.99 -21.63 -10.76
CA THR A 117 1.40 -21.19 -12.02
C THR A 117 -0.10 -21.44 -12.05
N GLN A 118 -0.53 -22.64 -11.66
CA GLN A 118 -1.96 -22.95 -11.55
C GLN A 118 -2.67 -22.05 -10.53
N LEU A 119 -2.09 -21.83 -9.35
CA LEU A 119 -2.66 -20.95 -8.33
C LEU A 119 -2.77 -19.50 -8.80
N ALA A 120 -1.77 -18.99 -9.53
CA ALA A 120 -1.82 -17.66 -10.13
C ALA A 120 -2.90 -17.56 -11.24
N GLN A 121 -3.07 -18.60 -12.06
CA GLN A 121 -4.16 -18.65 -13.05
C GLN A 121 -5.54 -18.65 -12.39
N GLU A 122 -5.74 -19.45 -11.34
CA GLU A 122 -7.00 -19.43 -10.57
C GLU A 122 -7.22 -18.09 -9.87
N SER A 123 -6.15 -17.47 -9.36
CA SER A 123 -6.19 -16.12 -8.78
C SER A 123 -6.65 -15.07 -9.81
N LEU A 124 -6.18 -15.15 -11.06
CA LEU A 124 -6.61 -14.27 -12.15
C LEU A 124 -8.10 -14.44 -12.48
N LYS A 125 -8.60 -15.68 -12.48
CA LYS A 125 -10.04 -15.96 -12.68
C LYS A 125 -10.88 -15.36 -11.57
N VAL A 126 -10.46 -15.54 -10.32
CA VAL A 126 -11.13 -14.92 -9.16
C VAL A 126 -11.14 -13.41 -9.31
N CYS A 127 -10.02 -12.79 -9.68
CA CYS A 127 -9.94 -11.35 -9.91
C CYS A 127 -10.93 -10.87 -10.98
N GLY A 128 -11.03 -11.59 -12.11
CA GLY A 128 -11.98 -11.27 -13.18
C GLY A 128 -13.44 -11.35 -12.72
N GLN A 129 -13.78 -12.31 -11.85
CA GLN A 129 -15.11 -12.47 -11.29
C GLN A 129 -15.47 -11.38 -10.27
N THR A 130 -14.49 -10.88 -9.52
CA THR A 130 -14.69 -9.87 -8.46
C THR A 130 -14.46 -8.43 -8.92
N GLY A 131 -13.99 -8.22 -10.15
CA GLY A 131 -13.63 -6.90 -10.67
C GLY A 131 -12.31 -6.35 -10.11
N CYS A 132 -11.46 -7.20 -9.52
CA CYS A 132 -10.13 -6.79 -9.08
C CYS A 132 -9.30 -6.37 -10.29
N ARG A 133 -8.73 -5.17 -10.23
CA ARG A 133 -7.94 -4.58 -11.34
C ARG A 133 -6.51 -5.11 -11.37
N TYR A 134 -5.99 -5.48 -10.21
CA TYR A 134 -4.59 -5.86 -10.03
C TYR A 134 -4.45 -7.21 -9.33
N LEU A 135 -3.54 -8.06 -9.82
CA LEU A 135 -3.04 -9.23 -9.10
C LEU A 135 -1.56 -9.05 -8.81
N ILE A 136 -1.20 -8.98 -7.53
CA ILE A 136 0.20 -8.97 -7.09
C ILE A 136 0.74 -10.39 -7.15
N VAL A 137 1.80 -10.59 -7.91
CA VAL A 137 2.45 -11.88 -8.11
C VAL A 137 3.93 -11.75 -7.81
N GLN A 138 4.40 -12.61 -6.92
CA GLN A 138 5.81 -12.71 -6.60
C GLN A 138 6.56 -13.43 -7.74
N PRO A 139 7.63 -12.84 -8.31
CA PRO A 139 8.50 -13.56 -9.25
C PRO A 139 9.01 -14.89 -8.68
N LEU A 140 9.12 -15.91 -9.53
CA LEU A 140 9.72 -17.20 -9.20
C LEU A 140 11.18 -17.00 -8.78
N PHE A 141 11.54 -17.51 -7.61
CA PHE A 141 12.89 -17.41 -7.05
C PHE A 141 13.49 -18.75 -6.61
N SER A 142 12.64 -19.71 -6.23
CA SER A 142 13.10 -21.03 -5.75
C SER A 142 13.43 -21.94 -6.92
N GLY A 143 14.54 -22.67 -6.84
CA GLY A 143 15.03 -23.50 -7.96
C GLY A 143 15.48 -22.71 -9.19
N VAL A 144 15.63 -21.38 -9.08
CA VAL A 144 16.09 -20.50 -10.15
C VAL A 144 17.59 -20.31 -10.03
N ALA A 145 18.34 -20.74 -11.05
CA ALA A 145 19.79 -20.60 -11.06
C ALA A 145 20.18 -19.13 -11.27
N LYS A 146 21.34 -18.75 -10.71
CA LYS A 146 21.87 -17.40 -10.86
C LYS A 146 22.19 -17.12 -12.34
N GLY A 147 21.67 -16.03 -12.88
CA GLY A 147 21.76 -15.65 -14.29
C GLY A 147 20.58 -16.12 -15.14
N GLU A 148 19.73 -17.01 -14.62
CA GLU A 148 18.53 -17.50 -15.32
C GLU A 148 17.24 -16.82 -14.83
N GLU A 149 17.34 -15.87 -13.89
CA GLU A 149 16.18 -15.25 -13.24
C GLU A 149 15.21 -14.63 -14.25
N TRP A 150 15.74 -13.91 -15.24
CA TRP A 150 14.94 -13.30 -16.29
C TRP A 150 14.25 -14.34 -17.18
N GLU A 151 14.97 -15.32 -17.74
CA GLU A 151 14.37 -16.25 -18.71
C GLU A 151 13.29 -17.12 -18.08
N LYS A 152 13.51 -17.60 -16.85
CA LYS A 152 12.48 -18.35 -16.11
C LYS A 152 11.24 -17.49 -15.81
N ASN A 153 11.43 -16.28 -15.29
CA ASN A 153 10.31 -15.41 -14.96
C ASN A 153 9.61 -14.86 -16.20
N ARG A 154 10.33 -14.62 -17.29
CA ARG A 154 9.76 -14.23 -18.58
C ARG A 154 8.76 -15.27 -19.07
N GLY A 155 9.14 -16.55 -19.09
CA GLY A 155 8.23 -17.64 -19.46
C GLY A 155 6.98 -17.66 -18.58
N TYR A 156 7.17 -17.67 -17.26
CA TYR A 156 6.09 -17.67 -16.28
C TYR A 156 5.11 -16.49 -16.44
N PHE A 157 5.62 -15.26 -16.49
CA PHE A 157 4.76 -14.07 -16.59
C PHE A 157 4.06 -13.98 -17.94
N LEU A 158 4.71 -14.36 -19.05
CA LEU A 158 4.06 -14.37 -20.37
C LEU A 158 2.99 -15.45 -20.49
N GLU A 159 3.15 -16.60 -19.82
CA GLU A 159 2.07 -17.58 -19.69
C GLU A 159 0.86 -16.99 -18.97
N LEU A 160 1.07 -16.29 -17.86
CA LEU A 160 0.00 -15.61 -17.12
C LEU A 160 -0.63 -14.44 -17.88
N ALA A 161 0.08 -13.81 -18.83
CA ALA A 161 -0.40 -12.66 -19.57
C ALA A 161 -1.70 -12.96 -20.34
N GLY A 162 -1.83 -14.17 -20.91
CA GLY A 162 -3.03 -14.60 -21.63
C GLY A 162 -4.26 -14.63 -20.71
N TYR A 163 -4.14 -15.31 -19.57
CA TYR A 163 -5.18 -15.37 -18.54
C TYR A 163 -5.53 -13.98 -17.99
N ALA A 164 -4.52 -13.13 -17.77
CA ALA A 164 -4.71 -11.80 -17.24
C ALA A 164 -5.47 -10.89 -18.23
N ARG A 165 -5.22 -11.05 -19.54
CA ARG A 165 -5.98 -10.38 -20.60
C ARG A 165 -7.44 -10.82 -20.60
N GLU A 166 -7.70 -12.13 -20.58
CA GLU A 166 -9.06 -12.69 -20.60
C GLU A 166 -9.91 -12.21 -19.42
N ASN A 167 -9.27 -12.00 -18.26
CA ASN A 167 -9.93 -11.56 -17.04
C ASN A 167 -9.87 -10.03 -16.81
N GLY A 168 -9.23 -9.27 -17.71
CA GLY A 168 -9.11 -7.81 -17.58
C GLY A 168 -8.23 -7.33 -16.41
N VAL A 169 -7.26 -8.13 -15.97
CA VAL A 169 -6.43 -7.89 -14.78
C VAL A 169 -5.01 -7.50 -15.16
N GLN A 170 -4.41 -6.51 -14.50
CA GLN A 170 -2.98 -6.20 -14.64
C GLN A 170 -2.17 -6.97 -13.58
N ILE A 171 -1.07 -7.60 -13.98
CA ILE A 171 -0.18 -8.33 -13.07
C ILE A 171 0.85 -7.36 -12.50
N LEU A 172 1.00 -7.32 -11.18
CA LEU A 172 1.99 -6.49 -10.50
C LEU A 172 3.13 -7.36 -9.97
N LEU A 173 4.33 -7.17 -10.50
CA LEU A 173 5.54 -7.79 -9.97
C LEU A 173 5.87 -7.15 -8.62
N GLN A 174 6.32 -7.95 -7.65
CA GLN A 174 6.71 -7.49 -6.32
C GLN A 174 8.23 -7.62 -6.11
N ASN A 175 8.84 -6.61 -5.49
CA ASN A 175 10.23 -6.71 -5.01
C ASN A 175 10.37 -7.79 -3.94
N GLN A 176 11.52 -8.48 -3.92
CA GLN A 176 11.77 -9.58 -2.99
C GLN A 176 13.10 -9.46 -2.24
N CYS A 177 13.17 -10.17 -1.10
CA CYS A 177 14.43 -10.55 -0.50
C CYS A 177 14.77 -12.00 -0.85
N ARG A 178 16.06 -12.33 -0.79
CA ARG A 178 16.58 -13.69 -0.83
C ARG A 178 17.16 -14.06 0.53
N ASP A 179 16.78 -15.21 1.08
CA ASP A 179 17.44 -15.76 2.26
C ASP A 179 18.77 -16.43 1.87
N ILE A 180 19.86 -15.98 2.48
CA ILE A 180 21.18 -16.58 2.38
C ILE A 180 21.64 -16.92 3.80
N ASN A 181 21.49 -18.18 4.19
CA ASN A 181 21.89 -18.71 5.50
C ASN A 181 21.28 -17.95 6.71
N GLY A 182 20.00 -17.55 6.61
CA GLY A 182 19.30 -16.78 7.64
C GLY A 182 19.47 -15.26 7.50
N HIS A 183 20.21 -14.79 6.49
CA HIS A 183 20.37 -13.37 6.20
C HIS A 183 19.57 -12.97 4.96
N LEU A 184 18.62 -12.05 5.15
CA LEU A 184 17.84 -11.50 4.05
C LEU A 184 18.66 -10.49 3.26
N ASN A 185 18.93 -10.83 2.01
CA ASN A 185 19.63 -10.01 1.03
C ASN A 185 18.68 -9.58 -0.10
N ARG A 186 19.17 -8.70 -0.97
CA ARG A 186 18.46 -8.26 -2.17
C ARG A 186 18.12 -9.47 -3.07
N GLY A 187 16.83 -9.63 -3.39
CA GLY A 187 16.31 -10.69 -4.26
C GLY A 187 15.89 -10.20 -5.64
N ILE A 188 15.10 -11.00 -6.35
CA ILE A 188 14.58 -10.65 -7.68
C ILE A 188 13.73 -9.38 -7.61
N CYS A 189 13.89 -8.49 -8.59
CA CYS A 189 13.18 -7.22 -8.68
C CYS A 189 13.39 -6.31 -7.46
N SER A 190 14.46 -6.54 -6.67
CA SER A 190 14.83 -5.63 -5.58
C SER A 190 15.50 -4.37 -6.10
N ALA A 191 16.33 -4.48 -7.14
CA ALA A 191 16.92 -3.35 -7.83
C ALA A 191 15.87 -2.67 -8.73
N PRO A 192 15.64 -1.35 -8.59
CA PRO A 192 14.57 -0.68 -9.31
C PRO A 192 14.80 -0.59 -10.83
N GLU A 193 16.05 -0.53 -11.29
CA GLU A 193 16.40 -0.54 -12.72
C GLU A 193 16.07 -1.90 -13.35
N GLU A 194 16.39 -3.00 -12.66
CA GLU A 194 16.05 -4.35 -13.09
C GLU A 194 14.53 -4.53 -13.17
N ALA A 195 13.81 -4.15 -12.11
CA ALA A 195 12.36 -4.23 -12.08
C ALA A 195 11.71 -3.39 -13.20
N ALA A 196 12.22 -2.19 -13.47
CA ALA A 196 11.74 -1.35 -14.57
C ALA A 196 11.98 -1.99 -15.95
N ASP A 197 13.19 -2.54 -16.19
CA ASP A 197 13.52 -3.26 -17.43
C ASP A 197 12.60 -4.47 -17.64
N TRP A 198 12.38 -5.25 -16.59
CA TRP A 198 11.53 -6.44 -16.64
C TRP A 198 10.10 -6.08 -17.05
N ILE A 199 9.50 -5.08 -16.40
CA ILE A 199 8.13 -4.63 -16.70
C ILE A 199 8.04 -4.14 -18.14
N ASP A 200 8.99 -3.32 -18.60
CA ASP A 200 8.94 -2.74 -19.94
C ASP A 200 9.09 -3.81 -21.03
N ARG A 201 9.96 -4.80 -20.80
CA ARG A 201 10.16 -5.92 -21.73
C ARG A 201 8.94 -6.84 -21.75
N LEU A 202 8.42 -7.21 -20.59
CA LEU A 202 7.21 -8.03 -20.48
C LEU A 202 6.01 -7.36 -21.18
N ASN A 203 5.80 -6.05 -20.97
CA ASN A 203 4.74 -5.30 -21.66
C ASN A 203 4.96 -5.22 -23.17
N ARG A 204 6.21 -5.01 -23.62
CA ARG A 204 6.53 -4.99 -25.05
C ARG A 204 6.23 -6.33 -25.71
N GLU A 205 6.56 -7.43 -25.04
CA GLU A 205 6.31 -8.79 -25.55
C GLU A 205 4.83 -9.19 -25.48
N ALA A 206 4.11 -8.73 -24.45
CA ALA A 206 2.66 -8.92 -24.36
C ALA A 206 1.87 -8.06 -25.36
N GLY A 207 2.49 -6.99 -25.89
CA GLY A 207 1.87 -6.05 -26.84
C GLY A 207 0.91 -5.04 -26.21
N GLU A 208 0.84 -4.97 -24.88
CA GLU A 208 -0.04 -4.09 -24.11
C GLU A 208 0.52 -3.84 -22.71
N GLU A 209 -0.01 -2.86 -21.98
CA GLU A 209 0.35 -2.61 -20.57
C GLU A 209 -0.35 -3.64 -19.65
N ARG A 210 0.16 -4.88 -19.64
CA ARG A 210 -0.34 -5.99 -18.82
C ARG A 210 0.40 -6.16 -17.49
N PHE A 211 1.57 -5.54 -17.36
CA PHE A 211 2.46 -5.65 -16.21
C PHE A 211 2.72 -4.29 -15.58
N GLY A 212 2.76 -4.28 -14.25
CA GLY A 212 3.13 -3.13 -13.43
C GLY A 212 3.96 -3.61 -12.23
N PHE A 213 4.12 -2.73 -11.25
CA PHE A 213 4.89 -3.01 -10.04
C PHE A 213 4.08 -2.75 -8.77
N CYS A 214 4.29 -3.63 -7.79
CA CYS A 214 3.89 -3.45 -6.42
C CYS A 214 5.15 -3.26 -5.55
N MET A 215 5.31 -2.07 -4.98
CA MET A 215 6.40 -1.81 -4.04
C MET A 215 6.03 -2.30 -2.64
N ASP A 216 6.70 -3.32 -2.15
CA ASP A 216 6.66 -3.74 -0.75
C ASP A 216 7.73 -2.98 0.05
N VAL A 217 7.25 -2.06 0.90
CA VAL A 217 8.09 -1.19 1.74
C VAL A 217 8.90 -1.99 2.75
N GLY A 218 8.31 -3.01 3.37
CA GLY A 218 9.00 -3.82 4.35
C GLY A 218 10.17 -4.59 3.74
N THR A 219 10.03 -5.03 2.49
CA THR A 219 11.10 -5.69 1.73
C THR A 219 12.24 -4.73 1.39
N TYR A 220 11.92 -3.49 0.99
CA TYR A 220 12.95 -2.47 0.79
C TYR A 220 13.69 -2.15 2.10
N ASN A 221 12.97 -2.06 3.21
CA ASN A 221 13.55 -1.77 4.52
C ASN A 221 14.51 -2.88 5.00
N LEU A 222 14.11 -4.15 4.85
CA LEU A 222 14.94 -5.32 5.17
C LEU A 222 16.30 -5.31 4.44
N CYS A 223 16.34 -4.75 3.24
CA CYS A 223 17.54 -4.68 2.41
C CYS A 223 18.24 -3.30 2.46
N GLY A 224 17.82 -2.40 3.36
CA GLY A 224 18.39 -1.06 3.51
C GLY A 224 18.41 -0.25 2.21
N GLN A 225 17.37 -0.38 1.39
CA GLN A 225 17.32 0.23 0.06
C GLN A 225 16.77 1.66 0.11
N ASN A 226 17.26 2.51 -0.78
CA ASN A 226 16.79 3.88 -0.92
C ASN A 226 15.41 3.90 -1.59
N MET A 227 14.36 4.11 -0.79
CA MET A 227 12.98 4.04 -1.28
C MET A 227 12.61 5.21 -2.19
N ARG A 228 13.26 6.38 -2.03
CA ARG A 228 13.04 7.51 -2.93
C ARG A 228 13.53 7.19 -4.33
N GLU A 229 14.77 6.71 -4.44
CA GLU A 229 15.38 6.30 -5.70
C GLU A 229 14.57 5.18 -6.37
N ALA A 230 14.16 4.17 -5.59
CA ALA A 230 13.33 3.10 -6.12
C ALA A 230 12.00 3.61 -6.70
N ALA A 231 11.28 4.46 -5.96
CA ALA A 231 10.02 5.05 -6.41
C ALA A 231 10.21 5.89 -7.68
N VAL A 232 11.23 6.75 -7.72
CA VAL A 232 11.52 7.62 -8.88
C VAL A 232 11.90 6.82 -10.11
N THR A 233 12.78 5.82 -9.98
CA THR A 233 13.22 4.97 -11.09
C THR A 233 12.07 4.14 -11.67
N LEU A 234 11.21 3.57 -10.81
CA LEU A 234 10.04 2.81 -11.26
C LEU A 234 8.96 3.73 -11.86
N GLY A 235 8.73 4.89 -11.25
CA GLY A 235 7.80 5.92 -11.70
C GLY A 235 6.37 5.39 -11.89
N ARG A 236 5.76 5.69 -13.04
CA ARG A 236 4.39 5.28 -13.41
C ARG A 236 4.14 3.76 -13.45
N ARG A 237 5.19 2.94 -13.37
CA ARG A 237 5.09 1.48 -13.30
C ARG A 237 4.56 1.03 -11.94
N VAL A 238 4.78 1.81 -10.88
CA VAL A 238 4.23 1.53 -9.55
C VAL A 238 2.73 1.75 -9.58
N LYS A 239 1.96 0.66 -9.43
CA LYS A 239 0.49 0.69 -9.37
C LYS A 239 -0.02 0.49 -7.94
N ALA A 240 0.74 -0.21 -7.11
CA ALA A 240 0.42 -0.47 -5.72
C ALA A 240 1.66 -0.32 -4.81
N VAL A 241 1.43 0.02 -3.55
CA VAL A 241 2.45 0.06 -2.49
C VAL A 241 1.90 -0.67 -1.26
N ILE A 242 2.61 -1.68 -0.78
CA ILE A 242 2.33 -2.36 0.49
C ILE A 242 3.04 -1.59 1.61
N LEU A 243 2.25 -0.94 2.46
CA LEU A 243 2.68 -0.22 3.65
C LEU A 243 2.70 -1.18 4.84
N ARG A 244 3.91 -1.57 5.24
CA ARG A 244 4.18 -2.31 6.46
C ARG A 244 5.51 -1.89 7.05
N ASP A 245 5.57 -1.79 8.36
CA ASP A 245 6.80 -1.52 9.12
C ASP A 245 7.50 -2.83 9.48
N CYS A 246 8.82 -2.80 9.65
CA CYS A 246 9.59 -3.93 10.13
C CYS A 246 10.86 -3.46 10.84
N ASN A 247 11.50 -4.34 11.61
CA ASN A 247 12.72 -4.00 12.37
C ASN A 247 14.01 -4.03 11.53
N GLY A 248 13.89 -4.13 10.20
CA GLY A 248 15.02 -4.25 9.28
C GLY A 248 15.75 -5.59 9.34
N ARG A 249 15.21 -6.59 10.05
CA ARG A 249 15.80 -7.95 10.18
C ARG A 249 14.78 -9.05 9.90
N ASP A 250 13.66 -8.98 10.58
CA ASP A 250 12.56 -9.93 10.52
C ASP A 250 11.50 -9.41 9.55
N LYS A 251 10.80 -10.35 8.90
CA LYS A 251 9.77 -10.04 7.90
C LYS A 251 8.46 -9.57 8.50
N SER A 252 8.50 -8.99 9.69
CA SER A 252 7.29 -8.60 10.37
C SER A 252 6.47 -7.59 9.56
N ALA A 253 5.16 -7.72 9.71
CA ALA A 253 4.14 -6.84 9.17
C ALA A 253 3.59 -6.00 10.33
N MET A 254 4.34 -4.97 10.70
CA MET A 254 3.92 -4.03 11.75
C MET A 254 3.18 -2.84 11.17
N LEU A 255 2.33 -2.20 11.99
CA LEU A 255 1.70 -0.96 11.61
C LEU A 255 2.76 0.13 11.36
N PRO A 256 2.64 0.97 10.32
CA PRO A 256 3.58 2.06 10.10
C PRO A 256 3.78 2.94 11.35
N PHE A 257 5.04 3.33 11.59
CA PHE A 257 5.51 4.13 12.73
C PHE A 257 5.58 3.39 14.07
N THR A 258 5.29 2.09 14.13
CA THR A 258 5.42 1.33 15.39
C THR A 258 6.78 0.66 15.56
N CYS A 259 7.57 0.51 14.50
CA CYS A 259 8.96 0.06 14.64
C CYS A 259 9.89 1.25 14.86
N VAL A 260 10.16 1.54 16.12
CA VAL A 260 10.94 2.72 16.52
C VAL A 260 12.21 2.37 17.28
N ASN A 261 13.25 3.17 17.07
CA ASN A 261 14.47 3.15 17.85
C ASN A 261 14.87 4.59 18.20
N ARG A 262 15.06 4.88 19.50
CA ARG A 262 15.41 6.22 20.01
C ARG A 262 14.47 7.33 19.50
N GLY A 263 13.17 7.04 19.45
CA GLY A 263 12.14 7.99 19.01
C GLY A 263 12.10 8.25 17.51
N ARG A 264 12.76 7.42 16.69
CA ARG A 264 12.72 7.50 15.22
C ARG A 264 12.22 6.20 14.63
N SER A 265 11.50 6.27 13.52
CA SER A 265 11.14 5.08 12.75
C SER A 265 12.40 4.39 12.22
N VAL A 266 12.40 3.06 12.22
CA VAL A 266 13.45 2.26 11.59
C VAL A 266 13.29 2.29 10.07
N THR A 267 12.06 2.22 9.58
CA THR A 267 11.72 2.31 8.15
C THR A 267 11.92 3.71 7.58
N ASP A 268 12.45 3.79 6.36
CA ASP A 268 12.66 5.04 5.61
C ASP A 268 11.35 5.63 5.03
N TRP A 269 10.45 6.03 5.92
CA TRP A 269 9.20 6.69 5.55
C TRP A 269 9.43 8.02 4.82
N LEU A 270 10.52 8.72 5.16
CA LEU A 270 10.91 9.97 4.51
C LEU A 270 11.21 9.77 3.03
N GLY A 271 12.06 8.79 2.69
CA GLY A 271 12.41 8.45 1.33
C GLY A 271 11.19 7.98 0.54
N LEU A 272 10.38 7.10 1.13
CA LEU A 272 9.16 6.60 0.50
C LEU A 272 8.19 7.73 0.13
N ILE A 273 7.80 8.57 1.11
CA ILE A 273 6.82 9.63 0.92
C ILE A 273 7.31 10.62 -0.14
N ARG A 274 8.58 11.04 -0.07
CA ARG A 274 9.14 11.96 -1.06
C ARG A 274 9.17 11.35 -2.46
N GLY A 275 9.58 10.10 -2.60
CA GLY A 275 9.65 9.43 -3.90
C GLY A 275 8.28 9.25 -4.55
N LEU A 276 7.28 8.82 -3.78
CA LEU A 276 5.90 8.69 -4.27
C LEU A 276 5.28 10.06 -4.61
N ARG A 277 5.56 11.09 -3.81
CA ARG A 277 5.10 12.47 -4.09
C ARG A 277 5.71 13.01 -5.39
N GLU A 278 7.02 12.86 -5.56
CA GLU A 278 7.78 13.32 -6.73
C GLU A 278 7.29 12.69 -8.04
N THR A 279 6.90 11.41 -7.99
CA THR A 279 6.34 10.68 -9.13
C THR A 279 4.84 10.96 -9.35
N GLY A 280 4.19 11.68 -8.44
CA GLY A 280 2.75 11.94 -8.49
C GLY A 280 1.91 10.69 -8.31
N PHE A 281 2.38 9.71 -7.54
CA PHE A 281 1.70 8.43 -7.32
C PHE A 281 0.22 8.62 -6.94
N ASP A 282 -0.67 7.94 -7.66
CA ASP A 282 -2.13 8.00 -7.44
C ASP A 282 -2.79 6.62 -7.31
N GLY A 283 -1.99 5.57 -7.16
CA GLY A 283 -2.44 4.17 -7.15
C GLY A 283 -2.97 3.67 -5.81
N GLU A 284 -2.76 2.38 -5.56
CA GLU A 284 -3.30 1.65 -4.41
C GLU A 284 -2.30 1.65 -3.23
N LEU A 285 -2.72 2.11 -2.05
CA LEU A 285 -1.97 2.04 -0.79
C LEU A 285 -2.53 0.92 0.07
N ILE A 286 -1.81 -0.20 0.16
CA ILE A 286 -2.23 -1.40 0.88
C ILE A 286 -1.60 -1.39 2.27
N LEU A 287 -2.40 -1.13 3.28
CA LEU A 287 -1.96 -1.20 4.68
C LEU A 287 -1.95 -2.66 5.13
N HIS A 288 -0.76 -3.19 5.40
CA HIS A 288 -0.56 -4.58 5.81
C HIS A 288 0.16 -4.63 7.15
N PHE A 289 -0.56 -5.02 8.21
CA PHE A 289 -0.07 -4.96 9.60
C PHE A 289 -0.45 -6.22 10.39
N GLU A 290 -0.41 -7.38 9.71
CA GLU A 290 -0.83 -8.68 10.23
C GLU A 290 -0.29 -8.98 11.63
N ASP A 291 1.02 -8.79 11.86
CA ASP A 291 1.63 -9.13 13.15
C ASP A 291 1.14 -8.20 14.27
N THR A 292 0.93 -6.92 13.98
CA THR A 292 0.34 -6.00 14.95
C THR A 292 -1.11 -6.36 15.25
N ALA A 293 -1.91 -6.69 14.22
CA ALA A 293 -3.30 -7.10 14.39
C ALA A 293 -3.44 -8.41 15.19
N CYS A 294 -2.58 -9.39 14.92
CA CYS A 294 -2.52 -10.67 15.63
C CYS A 294 -2.10 -10.52 17.10
N ALA A 295 -1.19 -9.58 17.40
CA ALA A 295 -0.69 -9.38 18.76
C ALA A 295 -1.71 -8.70 19.69
N PHE A 296 -2.66 -7.95 19.14
CA PHE A 296 -3.67 -7.24 19.92
C PHE A 296 -4.87 -8.14 20.24
N SER A 297 -5.41 -7.98 21.45
CA SER A 297 -6.69 -8.60 21.84
C SER A 297 -7.80 -8.13 20.89
N PRO A 298 -8.73 -9.01 20.47
CA PRO A 298 -9.91 -8.60 19.71
C PRO A 298 -10.70 -7.45 20.36
N LEU A 299 -10.64 -7.31 21.69
CA LEU A 299 -11.31 -6.22 22.42
C LEU A 299 -10.69 -4.83 22.16
N LEU A 300 -9.43 -4.77 21.74
CA LEU A 300 -8.72 -3.51 21.42
C LEU A 300 -8.67 -3.26 19.90
N ARG A 301 -9.28 -4.16 19.12
CA ARG A 301 -9.22 -4.13 17.66
C ARG A 301 -9.92 -2.91 17.07
N PRO A 302 -11.10 -2.46 17.54
CA PRO A 302 -11.74 -1.26 16.99
C PRO A 302 -10.83 -0.02 17.05
N GLU A 303 -10.15 0.21 18.16
CA GLU A 303 -9.22 1.32 18.35
C GLU A 303 -7.96 1.17 17.49
N LEU A 304 -7.41 -0.05 17.41
CA LEU A 304 -6.29 -0.36 16.53
C LEU A 304 -6.65 -0.09 15.06
N MET A 305 -7.85 -0.48 14.63
CA MET A 305 -8.34 -0.27 13.27
C MET A 305 -8.55 1.21 12.97
N GLY A 306 -9.08 1.98 13.93
CA GLY A 306 -9.18 3.44 13.83
C GLY A 306 -7.82 4.12 13.66
N LEU A 307 -6.82 3.69 14.44
CA LEU A 307 -5.44 4.15 14.29
C LEU A 307 -4.86 3.74 12.93
N ALA A 308 -5.10 2.50 12.48
CA ALA A 308 -4.64 1.99 11.20
C ALA A 308 -5.19 2.83 10.03
N LYS A 309 -6.49 3.14 10.05
CA LYS A 309 -7.12 4.03 9.06
C LYS A 309 -6.50 5.42 9.08
N ALA A 310 -6.36 6.04 10.25
CA ALA A 310 -5.75 7.36 10.39
C ALA A 310 -4.31 7.40 9.86
N THR A 311 -3.54 6.33 10.10
CA THR A 311 -2.18 6.18 9.58
C THR A 311 -2.17 6.13 8.05
N ALA A 312 -3.01 5.32 7.42
CA ALA A 312 -3.09 5.26 5.95
C ALA A 312 -3.56 6.58 5.33
N GLU A 313 -4.51 7.27 5.97
CA GLU A 313 -4.97 8.61 5.58
C GLU A 313 -3.84 9.65 5.63
N TYR A 314 -3.01 9.59 6.67
CA TYR A 314 -1.83 10.44 6.79
C TYR A 314 -0.82 10.18 5.65
N PHE A 315 -0.56 8.93 5.28
CA PHE A 315 0.28 8.62 4.11
C PHE A 315 -0.31 9.17 2.82
N ARG A 316 -1.61 8.95 2.57
CA ARG A 316 -2.31 9.47 1.40
C ARG A 316 -2.18 10.99 1.31
N TRP A 317 -2.40 11.69 2.41
CA TRP A 317 -2.25 13.15 2.46
C TRP A 317 -0.80 13.58 2.19
N GLN A 318 0.18 13.01 2.91
CA GLN A 318 1.60 13.37 2.75
C GLN A 318 2.13 13.12 1.34
N ILE A 319 1.76 12.00 0.72
CA ILE A 319 2.13 11.70 -0.68
C ILE A 319 1.39 12.66 -1.63
N GLY A 320 0.13 13.02 -1.31
CA GLY A 320 -0.76 13.79 -2.17
C GLY A 320 -0.57 15.30 -2.18
N ILE A 321 0.28 15.89 -1.31
CA ILE A 321 0.43 17.36 -1.18
C ILE A 321 0.66 18.03 -2.53
N GLU A 322 1.60 17.56 -3.35
CA GLU A 322 1.88 18.21 -4.64
C GLU A 322 0.73 18.00 -5.64
N ASN A 323 0.06 16.85 -5.59
CA ASN A 323 -1.11 16.59 -6.42
C ASN A 323 -2.29 17.49 -6.05
N PHE A 324 -2.42 17.89 -4.78
CA PHE A 324 -3.38 18.91 -4.35
C PHE A 324 -3.03 20.27 -4.97
N LEU A 325 -1.78 20.70 -4.88
CA LEU A 325 -1.34 22.00 -5.42
C LEU A 325 -1.58 22.11 -6.93
N LYS A 326 -1.37 21.03 -7.70
CA LYS A 326 -1.59 20.99 -9.15
C LYS A 326 -3.06 21.21 -9.57
N LYS A 327 -4.03 21.00 -8.67
CA LYS A 327 -5.47 21.09 -9.01
C LYS A 327 -5.98 22.51 -9.13
N TYR A 328 -5.30 23.48 -8.52
CA TYR A 328 -5.79 24.85 -8.40
C TYR A 328 -4.87 25.81 -9.14
N LYS A 329 -5.45 26.86 -9.72
CA LYS A 329 -4.66 27.90 -10.41
C LYS A 329 -3.85 28.76 -9.45
N SER A 330 -4.35 28.92 -8.23
CA SER A 330 -3.71 29.73 -7.21
C SER A 330 -3.91 29.15 -5.82
N VAL A 331 -2.99 29.47 -4.93
CA VAL A 331 -3.05 29.10 -3.52
C VAL A 331 -2.77 30.29 -2.62
N VAL A 332 -3.32 30.25 -1.40
CA VAL A 332 -2.98 31.16 -0.31
C VAL A 332 -2.50 30.34 0.88
N LEU A 333 -1.46 30.83 1.57
CA LEU A 333 -0.97 30.20 2.79
C LEU A 333 -1.59 30.83 4.03
N PHE A 334 -2.10 30.02 4.94
CA PHE A 334 -2.51 30.48 6.27
C PHE A 334 -1.41 30.19 7.29
N GLY A 335 -0.85 31.23 7.89
CA GLY A 335 0.26 31.18 8.85
C GLY A 335 1.55 31.73 8.23
N ALA A 336 2.13 32.77 8.83
CA ALA A 336 3.34 33.44 8.35
C ALA A 336 4.64 32.98 9.06
N GLY A 337 4.58 31.81 9.71
CA GLY A 337 5.64 31.23 10.52
C GLY A 337 6.69 30.43 9.75
N ARG A 338 7.39 29.54 10.47
CA ARG A 338 8.45 28.67 9.92
C ARG A 338 7.93 27.75 8.80
N MET A 339 6.74 27.18 8.98
CA MET A 339 6.13 26.26 8.04
C MET A 339 5.83 26.93 6.68
N CYS A 340 5.41 28.20 6.67
CA CYS A 340 5.26 28.99 5.45
C CYS A 340 6.60 29.23 4.75
N ARG A 341 7.68 29.55 5.49
CA ARG A 341 9.02 29.69 4.88
C ARG A 341 9.49 28.38 4.24
N ASN A 342 9.19 27.28 4.91
CA ASN A 342 9.52 25.95 4.45
C ASN A 342 8.69 25.56 3.21
N TYR A 343 7.40 25.92 3.13
CA TYR A 343 6.60 25.82 1.91
C TYR A 343 7.27 26.59 0.77
N MET A 344 7.63 27.85 1.02
CA MET A 344 8.23 28.71 -0.01
C MET A 344 9.54 28.15 -0.55
N LYS A 345 10.34 27.49 0.30
CA LYS A 345 11.58 26.82 -0.11
C LYS A 345 11.34 25.62 -1.03
N CYS A 346 10.31 24.81 -0.77
CA CYS A 346 10.08 23.55 -1.48
C CYS A 346 9.14 23.70 -2.69
N TYR A 347 8.15 24.58 -2.59
CA TYR A 347 7.05 24.71 -3.56
C TYR A 347 6.88 26.12 -4.09
N GLY A 348 7.41 27.15 -3.43
CA GLY A 348 7.12 28.56 -3.72
C GLY A 348 7.53 29.03 -5.12
N GLU A 349 8.53 28.40 -5.74
CA GLU A 349 8.92 28.70 -7.13
C GLU A 349 7.90 28.17 -8.15
N LYS A 350 7.41 26.94 -7.94
CA LYS A 350 6.48 26.25 -8.86
C LYS A 350 5.01 26.60 -8.61
N TYR A 351 4.65 26.78 -7.34
CA TYR A 351 3.30 27.02 -6.85
C TYR A 351 3.31 28.29 -5.98
N GLN A 352 3.63 29.43 -6.61
CA GLN A 352 3.75 30.70 -5.89
C GLN A 352 2.41 31.12 -5.28
N PRO A 353 2.30 31.30 -3.95
CA PRO A 353 1.07 31.76 -3.33
C PRO A 353 0.76 33.21 -3.70
N LEU A 354 -0.52 33.56 -3.75
CA LEU A 354 -0.95 34.95 -3.98
C LEU A 354 -0.49 35.87 -2.85
N TYR A 355 -0.59 35.37 -1.61
CA TYR A 355 -0.18 36.01 -0.37
C TYR A 355 -0.20 34.98 0.76
N THR A 356 0.14 35.43 1.97
CA THR A 356 -0.13 34.68 3.20
C THR A 356 -0.95 35.53 4.17
N CYS A 357 -1.69 34.90 5.08
CA CYS A 357 -2.41 35.59 6.15
C CYS A 357 -2.12 34.95 7.50
N ASP A 358 -2.30 35.70 8.59
CA ASP A 358 -2.04 35.20 9.95
C ASP A 358 -3.01 35.85 10.94
N ASN A 359 -3.35 35.17 12.03
CA ASN A 359 -4.21 35.72 13.08
C ASN A 359 -3.53 36.81 13.91
N ASN A 360 -2.19 36.93 13.85
CA ASN A 360 -1.48 37.99 14.55
C ASN A 360 -1.53 39.32 13.77
N PRO A 361 -2.26 40.35 14.26
CA PRO A 361 -2.36 41.65 13.58
C PRO A 361 -1.04 42.41 13.46
N GLU A 362 -0.07 42.12 14.34
CA GLU A 362 1.28 42.73 14.26
C GLU A 362 2.02 42.34 12.99
N LEU A 363 1.65 41.22 12.35
CA LEU A 363 2.26 40.76 11.11
C LEU A 363 1.62 41.39 9.88
N TRP A 364 0.43 41.99 9.97
CA TRP A 364 -0.30 42.48 8.80
C TRP A 364 0.43 43.65 8.14
N GLY A 365 0.50 43.62 6.81
CA GLY A 365 1.25 44.60 6.01
C GLY A 365 2.77 44.34 5.94
N THR A 366 3.29 43.38 6.72
CA THR A 366 4.69 42.92 6.60
C THR A 366 4.85 41.97 5.40
N LYS A 367 6.09 41.50 5.18
CA LYS A 367 6.40 40.48 4.17
C LYS A 367 7.14 39.29 4.75
N VAL A 368 6.79 38.08 4.32
CA VAL A 368 7.50 36.84 4.61
C VAL A 368 7.86 36.15 3.30
N CYS A 369 9.15 35.89 3.06
CA CYS A 369 9.63 35.28 1.82
C CYS A 369 9.13 36.03 0.55
N GLY A 370 8.98 37.35 0.64
CA GLY A 370 8.43 38.19 -0.43
C GLY A 370 6.90 38.24 -0.51
N LEU A 371 6.18 37.35 0.17
CA LEU A 371 4.72 37.35 0.24
C LEU A 371 4.21 38.42 1.21
N PRO A 372 3.22 39.25 0.84
CA PRO A 372 2.56 40.13 1.80
C PRO A 372 1.76 39.31 2.80
N VAL A 373 1.80 39.73 4.07
CA VAL A 373 0.98 39.15 5.14
C VAL A 373 -0.30 39.97 5.29
N LYS A 374 -1.46 39.33 5.17
CA LYS A 374 -2.78 39.97 5.24
C LYS A 374 -3.58 39.53 6.47
N ASP A 375 -4.61 40.32 6.76
CA ASP A 375 -5.73 39.92 7.62
C ASP A 375 -6.47 38.72 7.01
N PRO A 376 -6.75 37.64 7.77
CA PRO A 376 -7.58 36.52 7.34
C PRO A 376 -8.93 36.90 6.72
N ASP A 377 -9.52 38.05 7.06
CA ASP A 377 -10.80 38.48 6.47
C ASP A 377 -10.76 38.60 4.95
N CYS A 378 -9.58 38.84 4.35
CA CYS A 378 -9.43 38.87 2.89
C CYS A 378 -9.71 37.52 2.20
N LEU A 379 -9.75 36.42 2.95
CA LEU A 379 -10.04 35.08 2.39
C LEU A 379 -11.48 34.94 1.89
N LYS A 380 -12.41 35.78 2.36
CA LYS A 380 -13.81 35.80 1.91
C LYS A 380 -13.96 36.22 0.45
N GLU A 381 -12.97 36.90 -0.10
CA GLU A 381 -12.96 37.45 -1.45
C GLU A 381 -12.14 36.60 -2.42
N LEU A 382 -11.77 35.38 -2.03
CA LEU A 382 -10.94 34.51 -2.87
C LEU A 382 -11.69 34.04 -4.14
N PRO A 383 -10.98 33.93 -5.28
CA PRO A 383 -11.52 33.27 -6.46
C PRO A 383 -11.93 31.83 -6.15
N GLU A 384 -12.98 31.32 -6.79
CA GLU A 384 -13.46 29.94 -6.57
C GLU A 384 -12.36 28.88 -6.85
N ASP A 385 -11.49 29.15 -7.83
CA ASP A 385 -10.38 28.28 -8.25
C ASP A 385 -9.08 28.52 -7.45
N CYS A 386 -9.22 29.03 -6.21
CA CYS A 386 -8.13 29.22 -5.27
C CYS A 386 -8.29 28.32 -4.06
N ALA A 387 -7.21 27.63 -3.68
CA ALA A 387 -7.17 26.83 -2.46
C ALA A 387 -6.44 27.55 -1.33
N ILE A 388 -6.77 27.17 -0.10
CA ILE A 388 -6.10 27.65 1.12
C ILE A 388 -5.30 26.49 1.70
N LEU A 389 -4.03 26.75 1.98
CA LEU A 389 -3.13 25.77 2.57
C LEU A 389 -2.71 26.23 3.96
N ILE A 390 -3.15 25.51 5.00
CA ILE A 390 -2.84 25.85 6.39
C ILE A 390 -1.41 25.42 6.70
N CYS A 391 -0.56 26.41 6.93
CA CYS A 391 0.86 26.32 7.30
C CYS A 391 1.04 26.64 8.79
N ASN A 392 0.30 25.94 9.66
CA ASN A 392 0.33 26.10 11.11
C ASN A 392 -0.06 24.79 11.79
N ILE A 393 0.53 24.48 12.95
CA ILE A 393 0.24 23.27 13.74
C ILE A 393 -1.22 23.20 14.22
N PHE A 394 -1.92 24.33 14.33
CA PHE A 394 -3.33 24.40 14.75
C PHE A 394 -4.31 24.14 13.60
N TYR A 395 -4.05 23.10 12.79
CA TYR A 395 -4.78 22.81 11.53
C TYR A 395 -6.30 22.87 11.67
N ARG A 396 -6.84 22.12 12.65
CA ARG A 396 -8.29 21.95 12.84
C ARG A 396 -8.98 23.20 13.38
N GLU A 397 -8.33 23.91 14.30
CA GLU A 397 -8.86 25.15 14.89
C GLU A 397 -8.94 26.25 13.83
N ILE A 398 -7.90 26.37 13.01
CA ILE A 398 -7.86 27.32 11.90
C ILE A 398 -8.89 26.95 10.85
N GLU A 399 -9.02 25.68 10.48
CA GLU A 399 -10.06 25.29 9.52
C GLU A 399 -11.46 25.65 10.04
N GLN A 400 -11.77 25.35 11.30
CA GLN A 400 -13.05 25.72 11.91
C GLN A 400 -13.27 27.23 11.91
N GLN A 401 -12.25 28.02 12.23
CA GLN A 401 -12.29 29.48 12.13
C GLN A 401 -12.64 29.92 10.71
N LEU A 402 -11.92 29.41 9.70
CA LEU A 402 -12.15 29.79 8.29
C LEU A 402 -13.56 29.44 7.82
N ARG A 403 -14.06 28.26 8.21
CA ARG A 403 -15.44 27.85 7.90
C ARG A 403 -16.46 28.75 8.61
N ALA A 404 -16.24 29.12 9.87
CA ALA A 404 -17.10 30.04 10.61
C ALA A 404 -17.09 31.46 10.01
N MET A 405 -16.01 31.87 9.36
CA MET A 405 -15.91 33.13 8.62
C MET A 405 -16.67 33.11 7.28
N GLY A 406 -17.24 31.97 6.87
CA GLY A 406 -17.96 31.82 5.60
C GLY A 406 -17.05 31.52 4.40
N VAL A 407 -15.81 31.07 4.63
CA VAL A 407 -14.88 30.73 3.55
C VAL A 407 -15.26 29.39 2.92
N GLY A 408 -15.74 29.46 1.68
CA GLY A 408 -16.18 28.30 0.88
C GLY A 408 -15.06 27.60 0.11
N ASN A 409 -13.88 28.23 -0.02
CA ASN A 409 -12.76 27.68 -0.78
C ASN A 409 -12.30 26.32 -0.24
N PRO A 410 -11.68 25.48 -1.10
CA PRO A 410 -11.00 24.27 -0.66
C PRO A 410 -9.89 24.59 0.34
N ILE A 411 -9.84 23.82 1.44
CA ILE A 411 -8.84 23.94 2.49
C ILE A 411 -8.08 22.61 2.56
N ASP A 412 -6.76 22.68 2.63
CA ASP A 412 -5.90 21.56 2.95
C ASP A 412 -4.78 22.03 3.89
N TYR A 413 -3.99 21.09 4.40
CA TYR A 413 -2.93 21.31 5.36
C TYR A 413 -1.58 21.11 4.71
N PHE A 414 -0.60 21.83 5.24
CA PHE A 414 0.79 21.61 4.90
C PHE A 414 1.59 21.22 6.11
N ASN A 415 2.49 20.27 5.96
CA ASN A 415 3.39 19.85 7.02
C ASN A 415 4.79 19.63 6.44
N ASP A 416 5.79 20.07 7.21
CA ASP A 416 7.19 20.11 6.82
C ASP A 416 8.03 18.91 7.27
N GLU A 417 7.43 17.87 7.86
CA GLU A 417 8.08 16.67 8.39
C GLU A 417 8.83 15.88 7.30
N TYR A 418 8.31 15.86 6.06
CA TYR A 418 8.88 15.10 4.94
C TYR A 418 9.32 15.99 3.77
N MET A 419 9.88 17.17 4.06
CA MET A 419 10.42 18.11 3.07
C MET A 419 11.80 17.82 2.57
#